data_AF-A0A9P9A8R6-F1
#
_entry.id   AF-A0A9P9A8R6-F1
#
_cell.length_a   1.000
_cell.length_b   1.000
_cell.length_c   1.000
_cell.angle_alpha   90.00
_cell.angle_beta   90.00
_cell.angle_gamma   90.00
#
_symmetry.space_group_name_H-M   'P 1'
#
loop_
_entity.id
_entity.type
_entity.pdbx_description
1 polymer ?
#
loop_
_entity_poly.entity_id
_entity_poly.type
_entity_poly.pdbx_seq_one_letter_code
_entity_poly.pdbx_strand_id
1 'polypeptide(L)' 'MAAPGPSPSSYYDRRLRQGPALIRARKPYLVKNAVLGLGLWTLVGGVYWYTLKAVGQDEFEDVKVPDAPRPSQ' A
#
# COMPACT_ATOMS: atom_id res chain seq x y z
N MET A 1 21.27 45.27 25.98
CA MET A 1 21.49 43.83 25.70
C MET A 1 20.13 43.23 25.34
N ALA A 2 19.82 43.12 24.05
CA ALA A 2 18.51 42.70 23.56
C ALA A 2 18.34 41.17 23.74
N ALA A 3 17.17 40.73 24.22
CA ALA A 3 16.85 39.32 24.37
C ALA A 3 16.84 38.63 22.98
N PRO A 4 17.33 37.38 22.88
CA PRO A 4 17.26 36.63 21.62
C PRO A 4 15.79 36.42 21.23
N GLY A 5 15.43 36.84 20.02
CA GLY A 5 14.10 36.63 19.43
C GLY A 5 13.72 35.15 19.37
N PRO A 6 12.43 34.83 19.23
CA PRO A 6 11.94 33.45 19.31
C PRO A 6 12.63 32.58 18.25
N SER A 7 13.26 31.49 18.69
CA SER A 7 13.87 30.50 17.79
C SER A 7 12.82 29.96 16.82
N PRO A 8 13.15 29.78 15.52
CA PRO A 8 12.17 29.39 14.52
C PRO A 8 11.49 28.08 14.94
N SER A 9 10.16 28.10 15.03
CA SER A 9 9.36 26.94 15.42
C SER A 9 9.43 25.89 14.32
N SER A 10 10.43 25.01 14.40
CA SER A 10 10.55 23.87 13.49
C SER A 10 9.36 22.93 13.65
N TYR A 11 8.87 22.39 12.53
CA TYR A 11 7.80 21.38 12.50
C TYR A 11 8.21 20.04 13.14
N TYR A 12 9.51 19.87 13.39
CA TYR A 12 10.10 18.71 14.02
C TYR A 12 10.91 19.12 15.26
N ASP A 13 10.89 18.28 16.28
CA ASP A 13 11.78 18.43 17.43
C ASP A 13 13.23 18.06 17.06
N ARG A 14 14.17 18.29 18.00
CA ARG A 14 15.60 17.97 17.81
C ARG A 14 15.87 16.47 17.58
N ARG A 15 14.90 15.59 17.85
CA ARG A 15 14.94 14.13 17.65
C ARG A 15 14.12 13.70 16.43
N LEU A 16 13.77 14.63 15.52
CA LEU A 16 12.97 14.39 14.32
C LEU A 16 11.54 13.89 14.59
N ARG A 17 11.03 14.09 15.82
CA ARG A 17 9.64 13.78 16.15
C ARG A 17 8.75 14.91 15.67
N GLN A 18 7.53 14.57 15.27
CA GLN A 18 6.56 15.56 14.82
C GLN A 18 6.21 16.52 15.97
N GLY A 19 6.38 17.82 15.73
CA GLY A 19 6.00 18.85 16.68
C GLY A 19 4.48 18.97 16.82
N PRO A 20 3.98 19.56 17.92
CA PRO A 20 2.55 19.69 18.20
C PRO A 20 1.79 20.48 17.12
N ALA A 21 2.45 21.45 16.47
CA ALA A 21 1.88 22.20 15.35
C ALA A 21 1.60 21.29 14.14
N LEU A 22 2.52 20.39 13.83
CA LEU A 22 2.40 19.46 12.70
C LEU A 22 1.32 18.41 12.94
N ILE A 23 1.21 17.89 14.16
CA ILE A 23 0.17 16.92 14.53
C ILE A 23 -1.23 17.52 14.33
N ARG A 24 -1.45 18.74 14.82
CA ARG A 24 -2.75 19.44 14.66
C ARG A 24 -3.08 19.70 13.18
N ALA A 25 -2.10 20.08 12.38
CA ALA A 25 -2.29 20.28 10.94
C ALA A 25 -2.68 18.98 10.21
N ARG A 26 -2.21 17.82 10.68
CA ARG A 26 -2.50 16.50 10.07
C ARG A 26 -3.80 15.85 10.53
N LYS A 27 -4.29 16.17 11.73
CA LYS A 27 -5.54 15.63 12.31
C LYS A 27 -6.70 15.51 11.30
N PRO A 28 -7.05 16.55 10.51
CA PRO A 28 -8.22 16.46 9.61
C PRO A 28 -8.03 15.52 8.40
N TYR A 29 -6.78 15.23 8.01
CA TYR A 29 -6.48 14.41 6.83
C TYR A 29 -6.25 12.94 7.17
N LEU A 30 -5.92 12.60 8.41
CA LEU A 30 -5.68 11.22 8.82
C LEU A 30 -6.89 10.32 8.50
N VAL A 31 -8.09 10.75 8.89
CA VAL A 31 -9.31 9.97 8.65
C VAL A 31 -9.65 9.91 7.17
N LYS A 32 -9.61 11.05 6.47
CA LYS A 32 -9.96 11.12 5.03
C LYS A 32 -9.03 10.28 4.18
N ASN A 33 -7.73 10.33 4.47
CA ASN A 33 -6.72 9.54 3.76
C ASN A 33 -6.82 8.06 4.11
N ALA A 34 -7.12 7.71 5.36
CA ALA A 34 -7.34 6.32 5.76
C ALA A 34 -8.55 5.72 5.04
N VAL A 35 -9.66 6.45 4.96
CA VAL A 35 -10.86 6.02 4.22
C VAL A 35 -10.54 5.83 2.74
N LEU A 36 -9.86 6.79 2.11
CA LEU A 36 -9.46 6.67 0.71
C LEU A 36 -8.51 5.47 0.49
N GLY A 37 -7.52 5.31 1.36
CA GLY A 37 -6.57 4.20 1.31
C GLY A 37 -7.25 2.85 1.47
N LEU A 38 -8.19 2.72 2.42
CA LEU A 38 -8.98 1.51 2.61
C LEU A 38 -9.88 1.23 1.40
N GLY A 39 -10.52 2.26 0.83
CA GLY A 39 -11.33 2.11 -0.38
C GLY A 39 -10.52 1.58 -1.57
N LEU A 40 -9.33 2.15 -1.80
CA LEU A 40 -8.41 1.66 -2.82
C LEU A 40 -7.95 0.22 -2.54
N TRP A 41 -7.62 -0.08 -1.29
CA TRP A 41 -7.17 -1.43 -0.89
C TRP A 41 -8.27 -2.48 -1.09
N THR A 42 -9.52 -2.17 -0.72
CA THR A 42 -10.67 -3.03 -0.95
C THR A 42 -10.97 -3.19 -2.44
N LEU A 43 -10.87 -2.12 -3.24
CA LEU A 43 -11.07 -2.21 -4.69
C LEU A 43 -10.06 -3.17 -5.33
N VAL A 44 -8.76 -2.94 -5.08
CA VAL A 44 -7.68 -3.75 -5.66
C VAL A 44 -7.76 -5.19 -5.17
N GLY A 45 -7.91 -5.39 -3.85
CA GLY A 45 -8.05 -6.73 -3.26
C GLY A 45 -9.30 -7.46 -3.76
N GLY A 46 -10.40 -6.73 -3.94
CA GLY A 46 -11.65 -7.26 -4.49
C GLY A 46 -11.51 -7.73 -5.94
N VAL A 47 -10.87 -6.92 -6.80
CA VAL A 47 -10.56 -7.32 -8.18
C VAL A 47 -9.66 -8.55 -8.19
N TYR A 48 -8.58 -8.55 -7.41
CA TYR A 48 -7.66 -9.69 -7.33
C TYR A 48 -8.37 -10.97 -6.88
N TRP A 49 -9.14 -10.90 -5.80
CA TRP A 49 -9.93 -12.02 -5.30
C TRP A 49 -10.94 -12.51 -6.34
N TYR A 50 -11.67 -11.58 -6.97
CA TYR A 50 -12.62 -11.90 -8.00
C TYR A 50 -11.94 -12.59 -9.18
N THR A 51 -10.77 -12.12 -9.61
CA THR A 51 -10.05 -12.77 -10.72
C THR A 51 -9.67 -14.21 -10.39
N LEU A 52 -9.26 -14.53 -9.17
CA LEU A 52 -8.98 -15.92 -8.77
C LEU A 52 -10.23 -16.82 -8.76
N LYS A 53 -11.41 -16.23 -8.54
CA LYS A 53 -12.68 -16.97 -8.47
C LYS A 53 -13.38 -17.08 -9.83
N ALA A 54 -13.34 -16.01 -10.62
CA ALA A 54 -14.06 -15.86 -11.86
C ALA A 54 -13.27 -16.38 -13.06
N VAL A 55 -11.96 -16.22 -13.04
CA VAL A 55 -11.07 -16.93 -13.97
C VAL A 55 -10.90 -18.33 -13.38
N GLY A 56 -11.90 -19.18 -13.58
CA GLY A 56 -11.77 -20.61 -13.33
C GLY A 56 -10.50 -21.08 -14.02
N GLN A 57 -9.65 -21.79 -13.29
CA GLN A 57 -8.46 -22.38 -13.90
C GLN A 57 -8.94 -23.27 -15.03
N ASP A 58 -8.37 -23.05 -16.22
CA ASP A 58 -8.75 -23.79 -17.41
C ASP A 58 -8.51 -25.28 -17.15
N GLU A 59 -9.53 -26.11 -17.35
CA GLU A 59 -9.41 -27.56 -17.25
C GLU A 59 -8.77 -27.98 -18.57
N PHE A 60 -7.43 -28.07 -18.60
CA PHE A 60 -6.62 -28.40 -19.79
C PHE A 60 -6.86 -29.83 -20.30
N GLU A 61 -8.11 -30.32 -20.32
CA GLU A 61 -8.55 -31.66 -20.69
C GLU A 61 -8.31 -31.95 -22.19
N ASP A 62 -8.27 -30.92 -23.02
CA ASP A 62 -8.01 -31.03 -24.46
C ASP A 62 -6.51 -31.03 -24.82
N VAL A 63 -5.64 -30.66 -23.87
CA VAL A 63 -4.19 -30.67 -24.04
C VAL A 63 -3.64 -32.08 -23.79
N LYS A 64 -3.43 -32.83 -24.87
CA LYS A 64 -2.72 -34.11 -24.83
C LYS A 64 -1.23 -33.88 -24.55
N VAL A 65 -0.78 -34.24 -23.34
CA VAL A 65 0.65 -34.23 -22.99
C VAL A 65 1.34 -35.41 -23.69
N PRO A 66 2.36 -35.17 -24.54
CA PRO A 66 3.14 -36.25 -25.13
C PRO A 66 3.89 -37.03 -24.06
N ASP A 67 4.00 -38.35 -24.22
CA ASP A 67 4.83 -39.19 -23.34
C ASP A 67 6.28 -38.69 -23.32
N ALA A 68 6.94 -38.85 -22.16
CA ALA A 68 8.27 -38.32 -21.89
C ALA A 68 9.27 -38.65 -23.02
N PRO A 69 10.22 -37.73 -23.33
CA PRO A 69 11.17 -37.93 -24.41
C PRO A 69 11.90 -39.26 -24.25
N ARG A 70 11.89 -40.09 -25.31
CA ARG A 70 12.68 -41.33 -25.32
C ARG A 70 14.15 -40.96 -25.08
N PRO A 71 14.84 -41.62 -24.12
CA PRO A 71 16.27 -41.40 -23.94
C PRO A 71 16.97 -41.74 -25.26
N SER A 72 17.76 -40.79 -25.75
CA SER A 72 18.64 -40.98 -26.90
C SER A 72 19.67 -42.04 -26.55
N GLN A 73 19.53 -43.24 -27.14
CA GLN A 73 20.64 -44.20 -27.27
C GLN A 73 21.58 -43.77 -28.38
#